data_AF-A0A429RB11-F1
#
_entry.id   AF-A0A429RB11-F1
#
_cell.length_a   1.000
_cell.length_b   1.000
_cell.length_c   1.000
_cell.angle_alpha   90.00
_cell.angle_beta   90.00
_cell.angle_gamma   90.00
#
_symmetry.space_group_name_H-M   'P 1'
#
loop_
_entity.id
_entity.type
_entity.pdbx_description
1 polymer ?
#
loop_
_entity_poly.entity_id
_entity_poly.type
_entity_poly.pdbx_seq_one_letter_code
_entity_poly.pdbx_strand_id
1 'polypeptide(L)'
;MMWWVGFEKVTWTGEGGEPTWYETFEGEAKRGFCPACGSRLAAIDSDIPEIGTNVTALDNTSCPDLVPIHASFRDNAVHWLPSVQKVEHGTAG
;
A
#
# COMPACT_ATOMS: atom_id res chain seq x y z
N MET A 1 5.78 -10.69 0.82
CA MET A 1 4.48 -10.26 0.25
C MET A 1 4.17 -8.88 0.79
N MET A 2 3.69 -7.97 -0.05
CA MET A 2 3.26 -6.62 0.38
C MET A 2 1.81 -6.43 -0.08
N TRP A 3 0.98 -5.90 0.81
CA TRP A 3 -0.44 -5.67 0.58
C TRP A 3 -0.73 -4.19 0.76
N TRP A 4 -1.16 -3.55 -0.32
CA TRP A 4 -1.34 -2.11 -0.40
C TRP A 4 -2.80 -1.75 -0.57
N VAL A 5 -3.20 -0.65 0.05
CA VAL A 5 -4.47 0.06 -0.19
C VAL A 5 -4.14 1.53 -0.42
N GLY A 6 -4.84 2.17 -1.36
CA GLY A 6 -4.67 3.59 -1.62
C GLY A 6 -5.65 4.44 -0.82
N PHE A 7 -5.17 5.60 -0.34
CA PHE A 7 -6.00 6.62 0.28
C PHE A 7 -5.77 7.97 -0.40
N GLU A 8 -6.84 8.65 -0.80
CA GLU A 8 -6.76 9.99 -1.40
C GLU A 8 -6.19 11.03 -0.42
N LYS A 9 -6.44 10.86 0.88
CA LYS A 9 -6.01 11.78 1.94
C LYS A 9 -5.58 10.99 3.16
N VAL A 10 -4.37 11.28 3.65
CA VAL A 10 -3.80 10.70 4.87
C VAL A 10 -3.37 11.83 5.79
N THR A 11 -3.60 11.66 7.09
CA THR A 11 -3.08 12.56 8.12
C THR A 11 -2.35 11.73 9.17
N TRP A 12 -1.11 12.08 9.44
CA TRP A 12 -0.26 11.38 10.42
C TRP A 12 -0.52 11.94 11.81
N THR A 13 -1.32 11.22 12.61
CA THR A 13 -1.76 11.68 13.94
C THR A 13 -1.11 10.94 15.10
N GLY A 14 -0.38 9.85 14.84
CA GLY A 14 0.34 9.09 15.86
C GLY A 14 1.57 9.85 16.39
N GLU A 15 2.05 9.45 17.57
CA GLU A 15 3.22 10.08 18.23
C GLU A 15 4.49 10.04 17.37
N GLY A 16 4.60 9.07 16.46
CA GLY A 16 5.70 8.95 15.50
C GLY A 16 5.67 9.96 14.35
N GLY A 17 4.59 10.72 14.19
CA GLY A 17 4.43 11.71 13.13
C GLY A 17 4.45 11.12 11.71
N GLU A 18 4.85 11.96 10.76
CA GLU A 18 4.98 11.57 9.35
C GLU A 18 6.12 10.57 9.12
N PRO A 19 5.96 9.55 8.23
CA PRO A 19 7.04 8.63 7.89
C PRO A 19 8.26 9.33 7.31
N THR A 20 9.44 8.74 7.52
CA THR A 20 10.64 9.15 6.79
C THR A 20 10.58 8.63 5.36
N TRP A 21 10.64 9.53 4.38
CA TRP A 21 10.53 9.22 2.97
C TRP A 21 11.90 8.98 2.33
N TYR A 22 12.01 7.89 1.57
CA TYR A 22 13.17 7.57 0.76
C TYR A 22 12.75 7.39 -0.70
N GLU A 23 13.48 8.03 -1.60
CA GLU A 23 13.32 7.84 -3.03
C GLU A 23 13.92 6.48 -3.43
N THR A 24 13.05 5.54 -3.76
CA THR A 24 13.44 4.17 -4.12
C THR A 24 13.60 3.98 -5.63
N PHE A 25 12.96 4.85 -6.41
CA PHE A 25 13.19 5.01 -7.83
C PHE A 25 13.09 6.50 -8.14
N GLU A 26 14.16 7.05 -8.72
CA GLU A 26 14.29 8.49 -8.96
C GLU A 26 13.13 9.01 -9.82
N GLY A 27 12.44 10.04 -9.34
CA GLY A 27 11.31 10.67 -10.01
C GLY A 27 9.99 9.89 -9.93
N GLU A 28 10.00 8.58 -9.71
CA GLU A 28 8.80 7.74 -9.83
C GLU A 28 8.25 7.24 -8.49
N ALA A 29 9.11 6.88 -7.53
CA ALA A 29 8.66 6.14 -6.37
C ALA A 29 9.38 6.53 -5.08
N LYS A 30 8.59 6.86 -4.06
CA LYS A 30 9.05 7.08 -2.68
C LYS A 30 8.41 6.07 -1.74
N ARG A 31 9.15 5.64 -0.72
CA ARG A 31 8.67 4.73 0.32
C ARG A 31 8.86 5.38 1.69
N GLY A 32 7.79 5.37 2.48
CA GLY A 32 7.71 5.92 3.82
C GLY A 32 7.91 4.84 4.87
N PHE A 33 8.84 5.09 5.80
CA PHE A 33 9.17 4.16 6.89
C PHE A 33 8.98 4.82 8.25
N CYS A 34 8.61 4.03 9.25
CA CYS A 34 8.57 4.47 10.64
C CYS A 34 10.00 4.86 11.10
N PRO A 35 10.23 6.08 11.60
CA PRO A 35 11.56 6.50 12.04
C PRO A 35 12.06 5.73 13.27
N ALA A 36 11.16 5.14 14.06
CA ALA A 36 11.51 4.43 15.30
C ALA A 36 11.88 2.96 15.08
N CYS A 37 11.09 2.22 14.28
CA CYS A 37 11.27 0.78 14.09
C CYS A 37 11.65 0.34 12.67
N GLY A 38 11.64 1.27 11.71
CA GLY A 38 11.97 0.97 10.31
C GLY A 38 10.90 0.20 9.53
N SER A 39 9.70 -0.03 10.09
CA SER A 39 8.60 -0.66 9.35
C SER A 39 8.18 0.19 8.15
N ARG A 40 7.90 -0.46 7.01
CA ARG A 40 7.39 0.20 5.81
C ARG A 40 5.90 0.48 5.96
N LEU A 41 5.54 1.76 5.97
CA LEU A 41 4.18 2.23 6.23
C LEU A 41 3.47 2.66 4.94
N ALA A 42 4.16 3.40 4.08
CA ALA A 42 3.52 4.07 2.96
C ALA A 42 4.38 4.11 1.69
N ALA A 43 3.74 4.49 0.59
CA ALA A 43 4.29 4.65 -0.74
C ALA A 43 3.64 5.85 -1.43
N ILE A 44 4.46 6.60 -2.17
CA ILE A 44 4.00 7.59 -3.15
C ILE A 44 4.58 7.11 -4.48
N ASP A 45 3.72 6.98 -5.47
CA ASP A 45 4.09 6.60 -6.84
C ASP A 45 3.60 7.72 -7.78
N SER A 46 4.42 8.12 -8.75
CA SER A 46 4.21 9.29 -9.63
C SER A 46 2.96 9.20 -10.49
N ASP A 47 2.53 7.99 -10.82
CA ASP A 47 1.42 7.66 -11.71
C ASP A 47 0.10 7.40 -10.96
N ILE A 48 0.11 7.46 -9.63
CA ILE A 48 -1.05 7.18 -8.77
C ILE A 48 -1.28 8.38 -7.82
N PRO A 49 -2.47 9.00 -7.82
CA PRO A 49 -2.74 10.17 -6.99
C PRO A 49 -2.90 9.84 -5.49
N GLU A 50 -3.16 8.58 -5.16
CA GLU A 50 -3.37 8.09 -3.80
C GLU A 50 -2.05 7.80 -3.09
N ILE A 51 -2.04 7.94 -1.76
CA ILE A 51 -0.95 7.44 -0.93
C ILE A 51 -1.20 5.96 -0.67
N GLY A 52 -0.34 5.11 -1.21
CA GLY A 52 -0.35 3.68 -0.91
C GLY A 52 0.05 3.44 0.54
N THR A 53 -0.82 2.82 1.33
CA THR A 53 -0.55 2.45 2.72
C THR A 53 -0.52 0.93 2.84
N ASN A 54 0.45 0.41 3.59
CA ASN A 54 0.54 -1.02 3.82
C ASN A 54 -0.61 -1.43 4.74
N VAL A 55 -1.47 -2.34 4.28
CA VAL A 55 -2.65 -2.77 5.03
C VAL A 55 -2.26 -3.39 6.37
N THR A 56 -1.10 -4.04 6.46
CA THR A 56 -0.63 -4.62 7.73
C THR A 56 -0.19 -3.57 8.76
N ALA A 57 -0.14 -2.29 8.39
CA ALA A 57 0.10 -1.18 9.31
C ALA A 57 -1.20 -0.57 9.86
N LEU A 58 -2.37 -1.02 9.39
CA LEU A 58 -3.68 -0.57 9.89
C LEU A 58 -4.10 -1.42 11.09
N ASP A 59 -4.72 -0.79 12.08
CA ASP A 59 -5.25 -1.49 13.26
C ASP A 59 -6.44 -2.40 12.91
N ASN A 60 -7.29 -1.97 11.97
CA ASN A 60 -8.44 -2.74 11.51
C ASN A 60 -8.27 -3.13 10.03
N THR A 61 -7.97 -4.41 9.81
CA THR A 61 -7.80 -5.01 8.49
C THR A 61 -9.00 -5.86 8.05
N SER A 62 -10.08 -5.88 8.84
CA SER A 62 -11.25 -6.73 8.59
C SER A 62 -12.28 -6.10 7.64
N CYS A 63 -12.03 -4.90 7.14
CA CYS A 63 -12.93 -4.22 6.21
C CYS A 63 -13.00 -4.99 4.87
N PRO A 64 -14.20 -5.29 4.34
CA PRO A 64 -14.36 -5.93 3.04
C PRO A 64 -13.66 -5.19 1.88
N ASP A 65 -13.55 -3.87 1.96
CA ASP A 65 -12.90 -3.04 0.94
C ASP A 65 -11.37 -3.23 0.88
N LEU A 66 -10.77 -3.92 1.85
CA LEU A 66 -9.34 -4.21 1.86
C LEU A 66 -9.00 -5.51 1.12
N VAL A 67 -9.99 -6.34 0.76
CA VAL A 67 -9.76 -7.60 0.03
C VAL A 67 -8.94 -7.32 -1.24
N PRO A 68 -7.76 -7.97 -1.43
CA PRO A 68 -6.93 -7.71 -2.59
C PRO A 68 -7.68 -7.97 -3.91
N ILE A 69 -7.64 -7.00 -4.81
CA ILE A 69 -8.25 -7.09 -6.16
C ILE A 69 -7.22 -7.33 -7.27
N HIS A 70 -5.93 -7.16 -6.97
CA HIS A 70 -4.84 -7.33 -7.91
C HIS A 70 -3.59 -7.86 -7.21
N ALA A 71 -2.79 -8.66 -7.92
CA ALA A 71 -1.49 -9.14 -7.47
C ALA A 71 -0.42 -8.82 -8.53
N SER A 72 0.49 -7.91 -8.18
CA SER A 72 1.66 -7.61 -9.01
C SER A 72 2.65 -8.77 -9.00
N PHE A 73 3.40 -8.95 -10.10
CA PHE A 73 4.39 -10.02 -10.27
C PHE A 73 3.83 -11.43 -10.00
N ARG A 74 2.56 -11.67 -10.34
CA ARG A 74 1.87 -12.96 -10.13
C ARG A 74 2.63 -14.16 -10.71
N ASP A 75 3.35 -13.95 -11.80
CA ASP A 75 4.13 -15.02 -12.47
C ASP A 75 5.35 -15.45 -11.64
N ASN A 76 5.78 -14.60 -10.69
CA ASN A 76 6.82 -14.86 -9.71
C ASN A 76 6.25 -15.25 -8.33
N ALA A 77 4.94 -15.43 -8.20
CA ALA A 77 4.32 -15.80 -6.94
C ALA A 77 4.67 -17.25 -6.57
N VAL A 78 4.80 -17.49 -5.27
CA VAL A 78 4.99 -18.83 -4.72
C VAL A 78 3.78 -19.71 -5.02
N HIS A 79 4.01 -20.98 -5.36
CA HIS A 79 2.96 -21.88 -5.87
C HIS A 79 1.81 -22.17 -4.89
N TRP A 80 2.01 -21.95 -3.59
CA TRP A 80 0.97 -22.14 -2.57
C TRP A 80 0.07 -20.91 -2.38
N LEU A 81 0.43 -19.76 -2.96
CA LEU A 81 -0.37 -18.55 -2.84
C LEU A 81 -1.56 -18.61 -3.80
N PRO A 82 -2.81 -18.47 -3.32
CA PRO A 82 -3.97 -18.42 -4.19
C PRO A 82 -3.88 -17.24 -5.17
N SER A 83 -4.33 -17.45 -6.43
CA SER A 83 -4.41 -16.37 -7.41
C SER A 83 -5.47 -15.36 -7.00
N VAL A 84 -5.11 -14.08 -6.96
CA VAL A 84 -6.07 -12.98 -6.85
C VAL A 84 -6.77 -12.83 -8.21
N GLN A 85 -8.09 -13.01 -8.24
CA GLN A 85 -8.86 -12.72 -9.45
C GLN A 85 -8.94 -11.21 -9.65
N LYS A 86 -8.67 -10.74 -10.86
CA LYS A 86 -8.83 -9.32 -11.19
C LYS A 86 -10.32 -8.99 -11.16
N VAL A 87 -10.74 -8.18 -10.19
CA VAL A 87 -12.07 -7.56 -10.18
C VAL A 87 -11.92 -6.18 -10.79
N GLU A 88 -12.64 -5.87 -11.86
CA GLU A 88 -12.67 -4.52 -12.42
C GLU A 88 -13.50 -3.63 -11.49
N HIS A 89 -12.98 -2.44 -11.14
CA HIS A 89 -13.77 -1.44 -10.43
C HIS A 89 -14.93 -0.99 -11.32
N GLY A 90 -16.16 -1.29 -10.89
CA GLY A 90 -17.32 -0.54 -11.35
C GLY A 90 -17.23 0.87 -10.79
N THR A 91 -17.20 1.88 -11.66
CA THR A 91 -17.27 3.29 -11.27
C THR A 91 -18.55 3.48 -10.43
N ALA A 92 -18.40 3.71 -9.13
CA ALA A 92 -19.51 4.19 -8.32
C ALA A 92 -19.83 5.62 -8.81
N GLY A 93 -21.02 5.80 -9.36
CA GLY A 93 -21.54 7.10 -9.82
C GLY A 93 -22.20 7.90 -8.71
#